data_AF-A0AAD8UET6-F1
#
_entry.id   AF-A0AAD8UET6-F1
#
_cell.length_a   1.000
_cell.length_b   1.000
_cell.length_c   1.000
_cell.angle_alpha   90.00
_cell.angle_beta   90.00
_cell.angle_gamma   90.00
#
_symmetry.space_group_name_H-M   'P 1'
#
loop_
_entity.id
_entity.type
_entity.pdbx_description
1 polymer ?
#
loop_
_entity_poly.entity_id
_entity_poly.type
_entity_poly.pdbx_seq_one_letter_code
_entity_poly.pdbx_strand_id
1 'polypeptide(L)'
;MILRLYEEMTARTPPPRLAERCGITRTLEPTSDFDWAWRIITFTEDVLIFAYGPDARSIGSWENLRAYLHQWMEKRPASFNPLWQTGSDREAFPEIIFANDFHIAGHQHAIICQIMLLTHDPRMPVLGLDKAMASKAVEEEIRRLTRQICGIAHSAGEWQPATIAAGMTVAMCGHLFHEPAEQEKLLEILAKSEAHMGWSLLRQEEKLKAFWECNAE
;
A
#
# COMPACT_ATOMS: atom_id res chain seq x y z
N MET A 1 -9.00 -11.44 8.70
CA MET A 1 -9.18 -9.97 8.58
C MET A 1 -8.37 -9.41 7.42
N ILE A 2 -7.03 -9.55 7.44
CA ILE A 2 -6.12 -9.02 6.41
C ILE A 2 -6.47 -9.49 5.00
N LEU A 3 -6.65 -10.80 4.78
CA LEU A 3 -7.06 -11.34 3.47
C LEU A 3 -8.33 -10.68 2.93
N ARG A 4 -9.31 -10.43 3.81
CA ARG A 4 -10.55 -9.77 3.43
C ARG A 4 -10.34 -8.30 3.04
N LEU A 5 -9.44 -7.58 3.73
CA LEU A 5 -9.08 -6.22 3.30
C LEU A 5 -8.49 -6.22 1.89
N TYR A 6 -7.66 -7.21 1.56
CA TYR A 6 -7.08 -7.34 0.23
C TYR A 6 -8.11 -7.71 -0.84
N GLU A 7 -9.05 -8.61 -0.54
CA GLU A 7 -10.17 -8.91 -1.44
C GLU A 7 -10.98 -7.65 -1.79
N GLU A 8 -11.36 -6.87 -0.78
CA GLU A 8 -12.17 -5.65 -0.95
C GLU A 8 -11.37 -4.55 -1.67
N MET A 9 -10.07 -4.46 -1.41
CA MET A 9 -9.17 -3.54 -2.11
C MET A 9 -9.07 -3.88 -3.61
N THR A 10 -9.01 -5.17 -3.98
CA THR A 10 -9.03 -5.60 -5.38
C THR A 10 -10.37 -5.39 -6.05
N ALA A 11 -11.46 -5.70 -5.33
CA ALA A 11 -12.81 -5.51 -5.80
C ALA A 11 -13.22 -4.02 -5.84
N ARG A 12 -12.41 -3.14 -5.24
CA ARG A 12 -12.67 -1.69 -5.08
C ARG A 12 -14.01 -1.44 -4.39
N THR A 13 -14.27 -2.23 -3.36
CA THR A 13 -15.47 -2.19 -2.55
C THR A 13 -15.12 -1.80 -1.11
N PRO A 14 -16.03 -1.10 -0.40
CA PRO A 14 -15.76 -0.72 0.98
C PRO A 14 -15.77 -1.97 1.87
N PRO A 15 -14.73 -2.22 2.68
CA PRO A 15 -14.71 -3.36 3.57
C PRO A 15 -15.76 -3.20 4.70
N PRO A 16 -16.24 -4.30 5.28
CA PRO A 16 -17.05 -4.22 6.49
C PRO A 16 -16.21 -3.67 7.65
N ARG A 17 -16.87 -3.08 8.66
CA ARG A 17 -16.16 -2.60 9.85
C ARG A 17 -15.68 -3.73 10.75
N LEU A 18 -14.44 -4.18 10.54
CA LEU A 18 -13.82 -5.30 11.25
C LEU A 18 -13.08 -4.81 12.50
N ALA A 19 -12.51 -3.61 12.47
CA ALA A 19 -11.79 -3.01 13.59
C ALA A 19 -12.64 -2.88 14.86
N GLU A 20 -13.85 -2.33 14.72
CA GLU A 20 -14.83 -2.16 15.80
C GLU A 20 -15.19 -3.51 16.45
N ARG A 21 -15.28 -4.57 15.63
CA ARG A 21 -15.62 -5.93 16.09
C ARG A 21 -14.51 -6.59 16.89
N CYS A 22 -13.26 -6.20 16.64
CA CYS A 22 -12.08 -6.74 17.32
C CYS A 22 -11.65 -5.92 18.55
N GLY A 23 -12.36 -4.83 18.88
CA GLY A 23 -12.01 -3.97 20.02
C GLY A 23 -10.70 -3.21 19.86
N ILE A 24 -10.20 -3.07 18.62
CA ILE A 24 -8.95 -2.36 18.33
C ILE A 24 -9.23 -0.86 18.31
N THR A 25 -8.64 -0.13 19.25
CA THR A 25 -8.83 1.32 19.38
C THR A 25 -7.87 2.10 18.49
N ARG A 26 -8.28 3.28 18.03
CA ARG A 26 -7.44 4.23 17.27
C ARG A 26 -6.57 5.11 18.20
N THR A 27 -6.24 4.63 19.40
CA THR A 27 -5.37 5.38 20.30
C THR A 27 -3.94 5.36 19.79
N LEU A 28 -3.15 6.35 20.17
CA LEU A 28 -1.71 6.41 19.89
C LEU A 28 -0.89 6.35 21.19
N GLU A 29 -1.51 5.85 22.26
CA GLU A 29 -0.84 5.63 23.53
C GLU A 29 0.16 4.48 23.42
N PRO A 30 1.32 4.56 24.08
CA PRO A 30 2.31 3.49 24.09
C PRO A 30 1.70 2.15 24.51
N THR A 31 2.02 1.09 23.78
CA THR A 31 1.53 -0.28 24.00
C THR A 31 2.45 -1.26 23.25
N SER A 32 2.08 -2.54 23.20
CA SER A 32 2.81 -3.61 22.51
C SER A 32 2.95 -3.38 20.99
N ASP A 33 3.98 -3.99 20.38
CA ASP A 33 4.17 -3.97 18.92
C ASP A 33 2.99 -4.62 18.18
N PHE A 34 2.38 -5.64 18.78
CA PHE A 34 1.16 -6.27 18.28
C PHE A 34 0.06 -5.22 18.10
N ASP A 35 -0.26 -4.46 19.15
CA ASP A 35 -1.33 -3.45 19.09
C ASP A 35 -0.97 -2.31 18.13
N TRP A 36 0.29 -1.88 18.07
CA TRP A 36 0.74 -0.86 17.12
C TRP A 36 0.57 -1.29 15.66
N ALA A 37 0.89 -2.55 15.34
CA ALA A 37 0.67 -3.12 14.02
C ALA A 37 -0.84 -3.22 13.72
N TRP A 38 -1.64 -3.74 14.65
CA TRP A 38 -3.08 -3.88 14.46
C TRP A 38 -3.80 -2.54 14.32
N ARG A 39 -3.33 -1.48 14.99
CA ARG A 39 -3.85 -0.11 14.83
C ARG A 39 -3.75 0.38 13.38
N ILE A 40 -2.61 0.16 12.71
CA ILE A 40 -2.44 0.61 11.32
C ILE A 40 -3.10 -0.35 10.32
N ILE A 41 -3.05 -1.66 10.57
CA ILE A 41 -3.72 -2.66 9.73
C ILE A 41 -5.23 -2.41 9.71
N THR A 42 -5.83 -2.16 10.87
CA THR A 42 -7.26 -1.83 10.94
C THR A 42 -7.56 -0.43 10.44
N PHE A 43 -6.65 0.54 10.58
CA PHE A 43 -6.82 1.86 9.98
C PHE A 43 -6.89 1.82 8.45
N THR A 44 -6.28 0.83 7.79
CA THR A 44 -6.48 0.59 6.35
C THR A 44 -7.95 0.46 5.98
N GLU A 45 -8.79 -0.10 6.86
CA GLU A 45 -10.25 -0.15 6.68
C GLU A 45 -10.86 1.24 6.51
N ASP A 46 -10.50 2.19 7.40
CA ASP A 46 -11.02 3.56 7.37
C ASP A 46 -10.64 4.26 6.06
N VAL A 47 -9.41 4.02 5.58
CA VAL A 47 -8.90 4.55 4.31
C VAL A 47 -9.62 3.93 3.12
N LEU A 48 -9.87 2.61 3.13
CA LEU A 48 -10.62 1.92 2.08
C LEU A 48 -12.10 2.35 2.05
N ILE A 49 -12.72 2.56 3.22
CA ILE A 49 -14.08 3.11 3.32
C ILE A 49 -14.11 4.54 2.76
N PHE A 50 -13.12 5.38 3.05
CA PHE A 50 -13.03 6.70 2.41
C PHE A 50 -12.85 6.61 0.90
N ALA A 51 -12.03 5.67 0.41
CA ALA A 51 -11.74 5.53 -1.01
C ALA A 51 -12.93 5.00 -1.83
N TYR A 52 -13.60 3.96 -1.31
CA TYR A 52 -14.60 3.15 -2.03
C TYR A 52 -16.00 3.19 -1.43
N GLY A 53 -16.20 3.89 -0.32
CA GLY A 53 -17.49 4.07 0.31
C GLY A 53 -18.46 4.90 -0.52
N PRO A 54 -19.77 4.80 -0.23
CA PRO A 54 -20.82 5.55 -0.94
C PRO A 54 -20.83 7.04 -0.61
N ASP A 55 -20.19 7.45 0.49
CA ASP A 55 -20.18 8.82 0.96
C ASP A 55 -19.27 9.70 0.09
N ALA A 56 -19.66 10.98 -0.07
CA ALA A 56 -18.84 11.94 -0.80
C ALA A 56 -17.51 12.16 -0.07
N ARG A 57 -16.40 11.96 -0.79
CA ARG A 57 -15.05 12.24 -0.29
C ARG A 57 -14.89 13.73 0.00
N SER A 58 -14.77 14.06 1.28
CA SER A 58 -14.54 15.44 1.73
C SER A 58 -13.06 15.70 2.00
N ILE A 59 -12.64 16.96 1.86
CA ILE A 59 -11.28 17.40 2.23
C ILE A 59 -11.04 17.13 3.72
N GLY A 60 -11.99 17.45 4.59
CA GLY A 60 -11.84 17.24 6.04
C GLY A 60 -11.68 15.77 6.44
N SER A 61 -12.43 14.84 5.83
CA SER A 61 -12.24 13.40 6.08
C SER A 61 -10.86 12.92 5.62
N TRP A 62 -10.40 13.40 4.46
CA TRP A 62 -9.07 13.06 3.95
C TRP A 62 -7.95 13.61 4.86
N GLU A 63 -8.07 14.86 5.33
CA GLU A 63 -7.10 15.49 6.23
C GLU A 63 -7.01 14.76 7.57
N ASN A 64 -8.14 14.32 8.12
CA ASN A 64 -8.18 13.53 9.35
C ASN A 64 -7.45 12.18 9.20
N LEU A 65 -7.68 11.47 8.09
CA LEU A 65 -7.00 10.20 7.81
C LEU A 65 -5.49 10.43 7.64
N ARG A 66 -5.10 11.45 6.87
CA ARG A 66 -3.68 11.80 6.69
C ARG A 66 -3.01 12.20 8.01
N ALA A 67 -3.70 12.96 8.85
CA ALA A 67 -3.20 13.37 10.16
C ALA A 67 -3.01 12.17 11.10
N TYR A 68 -3.94 11.21 11.10
CA TYR A 68 -3.78 9.98 11.88
C TYR A 68 -2.58 9.16 11.38
N LEU A 69 -2.47 8.94 10.08
CA LEU A 69 -1.36 8.19 9.47
C LEU A 69 -0.01 8.83 9.80
N HIS A 70 0.10 10.15 9.70
CA HIS A 70 1.29 10.89 10.08
C HIS A 70 1.65 10.69 11.56
N GLN A 71 0.67 10.88 12.46
CA GLN A 71 0.91 10.69 13.89
C GLN A 71 1.27 9.25 14.25
N TRP A 72 0.69 8.25 13.59
CA TRP A 72 1.08 6.86 13.76
C TRP A 72 2.54 6.66 13.35
N MET A 73 2.95 7.20 12.19
CA MET A 73 4.34 7.12 11.74
C MET A 73 5.30 7.79 12.72
N GLU A 74 4.95 8.93 13.30
CA GLU A 74 5.81 9.62 14.28
C GLU A 74 5.88 8.93 15.64
N LYS A 75 4.75 8.36 16.11
CA LYS A 75 4.63 7.82 17.47
C LYS A 75 4.88 6.32 17.58
N ARG A 76 4.94 5.59 16.46
CA ARG A 76 5.23 4.15 16.49
C ARG A 76 6.53 3.89 17.28
N PRO A 77 6.61 2.79 18.05
CA PRO A 77 7.81 2.51 18.83
C PRO A 77 9.05 2.34 17.94
N ALA A 78 10.23 2.63 18.49
CA ALA A 78 11.50 2.49 17.78
C ALA A 78 11.78 1.04 17.32
N SER A 79 11.10 0.04 17.90
CA SER A 79 11.14 -1.35 17.44
C SER A 79 10.68 -1.50 15.98
N PHE A 80 9.80 -0.62 15.49
CA PHE A 80 9.37 -0.61 14.10
C PHE A 80 10.44 -0.06 13.15
N ASN A 81 11.60 0.41 13.62
CA ASN A 81 12.64 0.85 12.69
C ASN A 81 13.29 -0.37 12.00
N PRO A 82 13.67 -0.26 10.71
CA PRO A 82 14.42 -1.32 10.05
C PRO A 82 15.70 -1.65 10.82
N LEU A 83 16.02 -2.93 10.95
CA LEU A 83 17.32 -3.39 11.45
C LEU A 83 18.42 -3.15 10.41
N TRP A 84 18.04 -3.23 9.14
CA TRP A 84 18.93 -3.00 8.01
C TRP A 84 18.15 -2.38 6.86
N GLN A 85 18.78 -1.42 6.19
CA GLN A 85 18.25 -0.81 4.97
C GLN A 85 19.39 -0.47 4.03
N THR A 86 19.32 -0.97 2.79
CA THR A 86 20.25 -0.62 1.72
C THR A 86 19.51 -0.46 0.38
N GLY A 87 20.14 0.21 -0.58
CA GLY A 87 19.52 0.57 -1.85
C GLY A 87 18.62 1.80 -1.76
N SER A 88 18.16 2.26 -2.92
CA SER A 88 17.32 3.45 -3.09
C SER A 88 15.97 3.05 -3.65
N ASP A 89 14.89 3.50 -3.01
CA ASP A 89 13.52 3.35 -3.50
C ASP A 89 13.15 4.36 -4.62
N ARG A 90 14.08 5.24 -5.00
CA ARG A 90 13.89 6.18 -6.12
C ARG A 90 14.10 5.54 -7.49
N GLU A 91 15.04 4.60 -7.56
CA GLU A 91 15.53 4.01 -8.82
C GLU A 91 15.43 2.48 -8.82
N ALA A 92 15.31 1.85 -7.65
CA ALA A 92 15.30 0.40 -7.52
C ALA A 92 14.44 -0.07 -6.33
N PHE A 93 14.37 -1.37 -6.15
CA PHE A 93 13.76 -1.99 -4.97
C PHE A 93 14.80 -2.04 -3.85
N PRO A 94 14.58 -1.37 -2.70
CA PRO A 94 15.50 -1.43 -1.58
C PRO A 94 15.45 -2.80 -0.89
N GLU A 95 16.51 -3.15 -0.17
CA GLU A 95 16.48 -4.25 0.79
C GLU A 95 16.20 -3.65 2.18
N ILE A 96 15.12 -4.12 2.83
CA ILE A 96 14.66 -3.58 4.12
C ILE A 96 14.32 -4.74 5.06
N ILE A 97 15.13 -4.92 6.09
CA ILE A 97 14.96 -6.01 7.06
C ILE A 97 14.39 -5.45 8.36
N PHE A 98 13.29 -6.05 8.83
CA PHE A 98 12.68 -5.74 10.11
C PHE A 98 12.91 -6.86 11.13
N ALA A 99 12.69 -6.56 12.41
CA ALA A 99 12.93 -7.52 13.48
C ALA A 99 11.87 -8.64 13.55
N ASN A 100 10.63 -8.36 13.14
CA ASN A 100 9.55 -9.35 13.11
C ASN A 100 8.40 -8.95 12.17
N ASP A 101 7.47 -9.89 11.99
CA ASP A 101 6.29 -9.77 11.12
C ASP A 101 5.34 -8.61 11.49
N PHE A 102 5.24 -8.20 12.75
CA PHE A 102 4.38 -7.07 13.14
C PHE A 102 4.92 -5.75 12.59
N HIS A 103 6.24 -5.59 12.59
CA HIS A 103 6.90 -4.41 12.02
C HIS A 103 6.73 -4.38 10.50
N ILE A 104 6.90 -5.54 9.84
CA ILE A 104 6.68 -5.69 8.40
C ILE A 104 5.23 -5.32 8.07
N ALA A 105 4.26 -5.96 8.73
CA ALA A 105 2.84 -5.71 8.52
C ALA A 105 2.48 -4.23 8.71
N GLY A 106 2.97 -3.64 9.81
CA GLY A 106 2.70 -2.25 10.14
C GLY A 106 3.21 -1.29 9.07
N HIS A 107 4.44 -1.49 8.59
CA HIS A 107 5.02 -0.66 7.53
C HIS A 107 4.29 -0.81 6.20
N GLN A 108 3.98 -2.04 5.79
CA GLN A 108 3.28 -2.27 4.52
C GLN A 108 1.87 -1.67 4.53
N HIS A 109 1.13 -1.79 5.64
CA HIS A 109 -0.19 -1.17 5.75
C HIS A 109 -0.10 0.36 5.81
N ALA A 110 0.94 0.93 6.43
CA ALA A 110 1.19 2.37 6.36
C ALA A 110 1.48 2.83 4.93
N ILE A 111 2.26 2.07 4.15
CA ILE A 111 2.52 2.35 2.72
C ILE A 111 1.24 2.26 1.90
N ILE A 112 0.43 1.22 2.08
CA ILE A 112 -0.86 1.06 1.40
C ILE A 112 -1.78 2.27 1.71
N CYS A 113 -1.84 2.70 2.98
CA CYS A 113 -2.62 3.88 3.36
C CYS A 113 -2.11 5.16 2.67
N GLN A 114 -0.78 5.34 2.57
CA GLN A 114 -0.19 6.48 1.86
C GLN A 114 -0.59 6.48 0.38
N ILE A 115 -0.44 5.35 -0.31
CA ILE A 115 -0.81 5.20 -1.73
C ILE A 115 -2.30 5.51 -1.94
N MET A 116 -3.17 4.97 -1.08
CA MET A 116 -4.61 5.20 -1.19
C MET A 116 -4.97 6.68 -0.95
N LEU A 117 -4.37 7.32 0.05
CA LEU A 117 -4.61 8.74 0.31
C LEU A 117 -4.07 9.63 -0.81
N LEU A 118 -2.93 9.29 -1.44
CA LEU A 118 -2.40 10.00 -2.61
C LEU A 118 -3.34 9.86 -3.82
N THR A 119 -3.81 8.64 -4.08
CA THR A 119 -4.69 8.33 -5.23
C THR A 119 -6.06 8.99 -5.10
N HIS A 120 -6.52 9.21 -3.87
CA HIS A 120 -7.85 9.75 -3.56
C HIS A 120 -7.81 11.13 -2.89
N ASP A 121 -6.78 11.95 -3.15
CA ASP A 121 -6.66 13.31 -2.61
C ASP A 121 -7.69 14.26 -3.27
N PRO A 122 -8.69 14.76 -2.53
CA PRO A 122 -9.72 15.66 -3.07
C PRO A 122 -9.21 17.07 -3.37
N ARG A 123 -7.94 17.39 -3.05
CA ARG A 123 -7.32 18.70 -3.28
C ARG A 123 -6.55 18.77 -4.59
N MET A 124 -6.51 17.67 -5.35
CA MET A 124 -5.83 17.62 -6.64
C MET A 124 -6.40 18.66 -7.61
N PRO A 125 -5.54 19.43 -8.33
CA PRO A 125 -6.01 20.37 -9.34
C PRO A 125 -6.83 19.69 -10.44
N VAL A 126 -7.92 20.32 -10.85
CA VAL A 126 -8.91 19.70 -11.76
C VAL A 126 -8.50 19.78 -13.23
N LEU A 127 -7.73 20.81 -13.62
CA LEU A 127 -7.37 21.07 -15.01
C LEU A 127 -6.03 21.82 -15.14
N GLY A 128 -5.39 21.69 -16.30
CA GLY A 128 -4.26 22.53 -16.72
C GLY A 128 -2.89 21.97 -16.32
N LEU A 129 -1.87 22.83 -16.45
CA LEU A 129 -0.48 22.49 -16.14
C LEU A 129 -0.32 22.04 -14.68
N ASP A 130 -1.00 22.71 -13.74
CA ASP A 130 -0.95 22.37 -12.32
C ASP A 130 -1.45 20.95 -12.06
N LYS A 131 -2.48 20.50 -12.78
CA LYS A 131 -2.95 19.10 -12.73
C LYS A 131 -1.88 18.16 -13.24
N ALA A 132 -1.30 18.43 -14.41
CA ALA A 132 -0.29 17.55 -14.99
C ALA A 132 0.94 17.42 -14.09
N MET A 133 1.42 18.53 -13.52
CA MET A 133 2.54 18.54 -12.58
C MET A 133 2.19 17.80 -11.27
N ALA A 134 1.02 18.05 -10.70
CA ALA A 134 0.58 17.37 -9.49
C ALA A 134 0.41 15.87 -9.71
N SER A 135 -0.21 15.46 -10.82
CA SER A 135 -0.36 14.05 -11.20
C SER A 135 1.00 13.37 -11.33
N LYS A 136 1.94 13.98 -12.04
CA LYS A 136 3.31 13.45 -12.18
C LYS A 136 4.00 13.27 -10.83
N ALA A 137 3.91 14.26 -9.94
CA ALA A 137 4.49 14.19 -8.60
C ALA A 137 3.85 13.09 -7.74
N VAL A 138 2.53 12.92 -7.83
CA VAL A 138 1.79 11.84 -7.16
C VAL A 138 2.21 10.47 -7.71
N GLU A 139 2.30 10.32 -9.03
CA GLU A 139 2.72 9.07 -9.67
C GLU A 139 4.18 8.70 -9.33
N GLU A 140 5.09 9.69 -9.26
CA GLU A 140 6.47 9.50 -8.78
C GLU A 140 6.51 8.99 -7.33
N GLU A 141 5.69 9.56 -6.45
CA GLU A 141 5.64 9.14 -5.06
C GLU A 141 5.00 7.75 -4.90
N ILE A 142 3.95 7.45 -5.67
CA ILE A 142 3.35 6.10 -5.69
C ILE A 142 4.38 5.08 -6.17
N ARG A 143 5.15 5.36 -7.24
CA ARG A 143 6.23 4.46 -7.68
C ARG A 143 7.27 4.22 -6.58
N ARG A 144 7.70 5.27 -5.89
CA ARG A 144 8.64 5.16 -4.76
C ARG A 144 8.08 4.24 -3.66
N LEU A 145 6.84 4.46 -3.26
CA LEU A 145 6.14 3.66 -2.26
C LEU A 145 5.94 2.19 -2.71
N THR A 146 5.59 1.97 -3.98
CA THR A 146 5.46 0.62 -4.57
C THR A 146 6.80 -0.11 -4.57
N ARG A 147 7.91 0.55 -4.92
CA ARG A 147 9.24 -0.07 -4.79
C ARG A 147 9.58 -0.40 -3.36
N GLN A 148 9.27 0.48 -2.41
CA GLN A 148 9.51 0.25 -0.99
C GLN A 148 8.77 -0.98 -0.49
N ILE A 149 7.46 -1.12 -0.75
CA ILE A 149 6.68 -2.29 -0.29
C ILE A 149 7.13 -3.59 -0.95
N CYS A 150 7.53 -3.55 -2.22
CA CYS A 150 8.11 -4.70 -2.94
C CYS A 150 9.48 -5.09 -2.35
N GLY A 151 10.32 -4.12 -1.99
CA GLY A 151 11.58 -4.34 -1.31
C GLY A 151 11.40 -5.02 0.06
N ILE A 152 10.44 -4.53 0.85
CA ILE A 152 10.03 -5.15 2.12
C ILE A 152 9.59 -6.60 1.91
N ALA A 153 8.76 -6.86 0.91
CA ALA A 153 8.29 -8.22 0.62
C ALA A 153 9.42 -9.16 0.20
N HIS A 154 10.37 -8.67 -0.59
CA HIS A 154 11.56 -9.45 -0.97
C HIS A 154 12.41 -9.82 0.25
N SER A 155 12.61 -8.88 1.17
CA SER A 155 13.39 -9.09 2.40
C SER A 155 12.66 -9.94 3.46
N ALA A 156 11.34 -10.10 3.37
CA ALA A 156 10.52 -10.87 4.32
C ALA A 156 10.61 -12.40 4.12
N GLY A 157 11.33 -12.87 3.10
CA GLY A 157 11.48 -14.30 2.80
C GLY A 157 10.15 -14.98 2.49
N GLU A 158 9.86 -16.10 3.14
CA GLU A 158 8.66 -16.92 2.92
C GLU A 158 7.40 -16.41 3.65
N TRP A 159 7.44 -15.23 4.29
CA TRP A 159 6.29 -14.69 4.99
C TRP A 159 5.22 -14.16 4.01
N GLN A 160 4.27 -15.04 3.70
CA GLN A 160 3.24 -14.84 2.66
C GLN A 160 2.48 -13.50 2.76
N PRO A 161 2.06 -13.00 3.94
CA PRO A 161 1.33 -11.74 4.02
C PRO A 161 2.09 -10.54 3.43
N ALA A 162 3.42 -10.53 3.49
CA ALA A 162 4.21 -9.46 2.88
C ALA A 162 4.19 -9.49 1.36
N THR A 163 4.36 -10.67 0.78
CA THR A 163 4.26 -10.88 -0.66
C THR A 163 2.88 -10.52 -1.17
N ILE A 164 1.83 -10.88 -0.43
CA ILE A 164 0.44 -10.54 -0.79
C ILE A 164 0.21 -9.02 -0.77
N ALA A 165 0.68 -8.32 0.27
CA ALA A 165 0.56 -6.86 0.38
C ALA A 165 1.24 -6.13 -0.79
N ALA A 166 2.45 -6.58 -1.15
CA ALA A 166 3.20 -6.03 -2.26
C ALA A 166 2.53 -6.33 -3.60
N GLY A 167 2.19 -7.60 -3.88
CA GLY A 167 1.48 -7.98 -5.11
C GLY A 167 0.17 -7.23 -5.29
N MET A 168 -0.53 -6.92 -4.19
CA MET A 168 -1.71 -6.07 -4.24
C MET A 168 -1.43 -4.64 -4.68
N THR A 169 -0.38 -4.05 -4.12
CA THR A 169 0.07 -2.72 -4.51
C THR A 169 0.49 -2.71 -5.98
N VAL A 170 1.16 -3.78 -6.45
CA VAL A 170 1.51 -3.95 -7.87
C VAL A 170 0.27 -4.05 -8.75
N ALA A 171 -0.73 -4.82 -8.37
CA ALA A 171 -1.97 -4.94 -9.15
C ALA A 171 -2.69 -3.59 -9.32
N MET A 172 -2.59 -2.71 -8.33
CA MET A 172 -3.22 -1.38 -8.38
C MET A 172 -2.38 -0.33 -9.13
N CYS A 173 -1.07 -0.31 -8.86
CA CYS A 173 -0.20 0.80 -9.24
C CYS A 173 0.88 0.41 -10.25
N GLY A 174 0.99 -0.86 -10.64
CA GLY A 174 2.02 -1.36 -11.55
C GLY A 174 2.01 -0.69 -12.92
N HIS A 175 0.85 -0.20 -13.36
CA HIS A 175 0.70 0.50 -14.64
C HIS A 175 1.54 1.79 -14.73
N LEU A 176 1.97 2.34 -13.58
CA LEU A 176 2.85 3.51 -13.51
C LEU A 176 4.32 3.22 -13.82
N PHE A 177 4.70 1.95 -13.99
CA PHE A 177 6.08 1.53 -14.23
C PHE A 177 6.36 1.28 -15.71
N HIS A 178 7.48 1.78 -16.21
CA HIS A 178 7.83 1.76 -17.63
C HIS A 178 9.14 1.04 -17.94
N GLU A 179 10.03 0.89 -16.93
CA GLU A 179 11.32 0.23 -17.12
C GLU A 179 11.15 -1.30 -17.18
N PRO A 180 11.58 -1.99 -18.26
CA PRO A 180 11.36 -3.43 -18.42
C PRO A 180 11.91 -4.28 -17.27
N ALA A 181 13.08 -3.90 -16.73
CA ALA A 181 13.70 -4.59 -15.60
C ALA A 181 12.90 -4.42 -14.29
N GLU A 182 12.19 -3.30 -14.12
CA GLU A 182 11.28 -3.14 -12.98
C GLU A 182 9.99 -3.93 -13.20
N GLN A 183 9.42 -3.86 -14.40
CA GLN A 183 8.22 -4.59 -14.79
C GLN A 183 8.36 -6.09 -14.56
N GLU A 184 9.49 -6.70 -14.95
CA GLU A 184 9.76 -8.13 -14.70
C GLU A 184 9.70 -8.49 -13.21
N LYS A 185 10.32 -7.68 -12.34
CA LYS A 185 10.29 -7.88 -10.88
C LYS A 185 8.89 -7.71 -10.30
N LEU A 186 8.14 -6.72 -10.80
CA LEU A 186 6.75 -6.52 -10.39
C LEU A 186 5.88 -7.73 -10.75
N LEU A 187 6.05 -8.29 -11.95
CA LEU A 187 5.34 -9.48 -12.39
C LEU A 187 5.72 -10.71 -11.54
N GLU A 188 6.99 -10.87 -11.16
CA GLU A 188 7.41 -11.96 -10.27
C GLU A 188 6.69 -11.88 -8.90
N ILE A 189 6.65 -10.68 -8.30
CA ILE A 189 5.97 -10.46 -7.01
C ILE A 189 4.46 -10.70 -7.16
N LEU A 190 3.86 -10.20 -8.24
CA LEU A 190 2.44 -10.38 -8.51
C LEU A 190 2.08 -11.86 -8.69
N ALA A 191 2.86 -12.61 -9.47
CA ALA A 191 2.64 -14.05 -9.68
C ALA A 191 2.75 -14.84 -8.36
N LYS A 192 3.78 -14.54 -7.54
CA LYS A 192 3.91 -15.14 -6.20
C LYS A 192 2.71 -14.78 -5.31
N SER A 193 2.23 -13.54 -5.33
CA SER A 193 1.06 -13.11 -4.58
C SER A 193 -0.22 -13.83 -5.03
N GLU A 194 -0.46 -13.92 -6.34
CA GLU A 194 -1.64 -14.58 -6.90
C GLU A 194 -1.69 -16.07 -6.55
N ALA A 195 -0.53 -16.75 -6.52
CA ALA A 195 -0.42 -18.14 -6.12
C ALA A 195 -0.84 -18.37 -4.66
N HIS A 196 -0.52 -17.45 -3.75
CA HIS A 196 -0.92 -17.54 -2.34
C HIS A 196 -2.40 -17.25 -2.11
N MET A 197 -2.97 -16.34 -2.89
CA MET A 197 -4.34 -15.84 -2.69
C MET A 197 -5.40 -16.62 -3.48
N GLY A 198 -4.99 -17.51 -4.39
CA GLY A 198 -5.91 -18.17 -5.32
C GLY A 198 -6.53 -17.18 -6.32
N TRP A 199 -5.85 -16.06 -6.58
CA TRP A 199 -6.33 -14.95 -7.40
C TRP A 199 -6.07 -15.10 -8.90
N SER A 200 -5.61 -16.27 -9.33
CA SER A 200 -5.28 -16.56 -10.73
C SER A 200 -6.41 -16.22 -11.73
N LEU A 201 -7.67 -16.17 -11.28
CA LEU A 201 -8.83 -15.79 -12.09
C LEU A 201 -8.92 -14.29 -12.41
N LEU A 202 -8.21 -13.43 -11.67
CA LEU A 202 -8.23 -11.98 -11.89
C LEU A 202 -7.34 -11.54 -13.05
N ARG A 203 -6.46 -12.43 -13.52
CA ARG A 203 -5.55 -12.25 -14.67
C ARG A 203 -4.85 -10.89 -14.62
N GLN A 204 -4.38 -10.46 -13.43
CA GLN A 204 -3.82 -9.12 -13.26
C GLN A 204 -2.50 -8.99 -14.01
N GLU A 205 -1.70 -10.07 -14.01
CA GLU A 205 -0.46 -10.15 -14.79
C GLU A 205 -0.69 -9.85 -16.27
N GLU A 206 -1.70 -10.48 -16.88
CA GLU A 206 -2.02 -10.28 -18.29
C GLU A 206 -2.55 -8.89 -18.60
N LYS A 207 -3.41 -8.35 -17.73
CA LYS A 207 -3.90 -6.97 -17.86
C LYS A 207 -2.76 -5.97 -17.82
N LEU A 208 -1.79 -6.20 -16.93
CA LEU A 208 -0.65 -5.31 -16.75
C LEU A 208 0.32 -5.39 -17.93
N LYS A 209 0.62 -6.60 -18.40
CA LYS A 209 1.41 -6.82 -19.64
C LYS A 209 0.76 -6.15 -20.84
N ALA A 210 -0.53 -6.39 -21.07
CA ALA A 210 -1.27 -5.78 -22.17
C ALA A 210 -1.26 -4.24 -22.09
N PHE A 211 -1.38 -3.68 -20.88
CA PHE A 211 -1.29 -2.24 -20.68
C PHE A 211 0.08 -1.70 -21.08
N TRP A 212 1.18 -2.34 -20.63
CA TRP A 212 2.53 -1.90 -20.98
C TRP A 212 2.83 -2.04 -22.47
N GLU A 213 2.40 -3.13 -23.11
CA GLU A 213 2.55 -3.34 -24.56
C GLU A 213 1.84 -2.25 -25.38
N CYS A 214 0.64 -1.84 -24.97
CA CYS A 214 -0.10 -0.77 -25.64
C CYS A 214 0.52 0.64 -25.43
N ASN A 215 1.39 0.80 -24.45
CA ASN A 215 1.99 2.09 -24.06
C ASN A 215 3.53 2.08 -24.17
N ALA A 216 4.10 1.10 -24.88
CA ALA A 216 5.51 1.06 -25.24
C ALA A 216 5.72 1.91 -26.50
N GLU A 217 6.20 3.14 -26.32
CA GLU A 217 6.72 3.99 -27.41
C GLU A 217 8.20 3.70 -27.69
#